data_AF-A0A3C0R9Z8-F1
#
_entry.id   AF-A0A3C0R9Z8-F1
#
_cell.length_a   1.000
_cell.length_b   1.000
_cell.length_c   1.000
_cell.angle_alpha   90.00
_cell.angle_beta   90.00
_cell.angle_gamma   90.00
#
_symmetry.space_group_name_H-M   'P 1'
#
loop_
_entity.id
_entity.type
_entity.pdbx_description
1 polymer ?
#
loop_
_entity_poly.entity_id
_entity_poly.type
_entity_poly.pdbx_seq_one_letter_code
_entity_poly.pdbx_strand_id
1 'polypeptide(L)'
;MRSAFICLLSILSFWCTAQTSYYDQQWKRVDSLIILARLPKSALDLTKKIEQAALKEKNEAQQLKALLYTQTLTDGIENQLDLSTQIKQYQTRLNTFSKPAQAIVHTIIANTYLYHLLENRSFGRNASNLTERWSFNQTDSIIRYHFEQALQLNETKSIQLKEYLPIVINSKYAWPGTSVYDLIIQEAIAYYAKQLDQYSANLINYKEKKAQLLLPFDQLMQLPRDSNSITHIAKAIALYQQWMQLHTNDQDKNLFAAIDLQRLNWAKQIHGDNQSNQHYLNALQKLLKQWPCEASYQVYYHLALADMEKAMNYNRLTDTTNRFRYLDALQHIQFGLERATDTTLRAALKGLAKNIQQPSLSVTTEAVQIPAQPFRILLNFRNTQTVYTRIIRLTADSYKDTISENFKKRNWLHL
;
A
#
# COMPACT_ATOMS: atom_id res chain seq x y z
N MET A 1 -29.92 11.48 66.73
CA MET A 1 -30.93 12.01 65.78
C MET A 1 -30.51 11.53 64.39
N ARG A 2 -31.15 10.48 63.84
CA ARG A 2 -32.18 10.56 62.77
C ARG A 2 -31.60 11.17 61.48
N SER A 3 -31.57 10.58 60.28
CA SER A 3 -32.17 9.38 59.66
C SER A 3 -31.47 9.19 58.29
N ALA A 4 -31.01 7.99 57.90
CA ALA A 4 -31.57 7.07 56.88
C ALA A 4 -31.93 7.66 55.49
N PHE A 5 -31.26 7.22 54.41
CA PHE A 5 -31.85 6.42 53.31
C PHE A 5 -30.79 5.87 52.32
N ILE A 6 -31.20 4.79 51.64
CA ILE A 6 -30.45 3.72 50.95
C ILE A 6 -30.54 3.86 49.41
N CYS A 7 -29.68 3.10 48.70
CA CYS A 7 -29.69 2.70 47.27
C CYS A 7 -29.09 3.73 46.30
N LEU A 8 -28.31 3.36 45.27
CA LEU A 8 -28.45 2.20 44.40
C LEU A 8 -27.11 1.95 43.64
N LEU A 9 -26.92 0.70 43.20
CA LEU A 9 -25.79 0.18 42.43
C LEU A 9 -25.21 1.15 41.38
N SER A 10 -23.90 1.36 41.42
CA SER A 10 -23.09 1.79 40.27
C SER A 10 -21.88 0.86 40.09
N ILE A 11 -22.17 -0.43 39.86
CA ILE A 11 -21.20 -1.38 39.31
C ILE A 11 -21.56 -1.54 37.84
N LEU A 12 -21.16 -0.63 36.95
CA LEU A 12 -21.34 -0.83 35.50
C LEU A 12 -20.44 0.06 34.63
N SER A 13 -19.23 0.39 35.09
CA SER A 13 -18.23 1.09 34.25
C SER A 13 -16.82 0.50 34.27
N PHE A 14 -16.59 -0.62 34.98
CA PHE A 14 -15.31 -1.33 35.00
C PHE A 14 -15.16 -2.45 33.96
N TRP A 15 -16.18 -2.72 33.14
CA TRP A 15 -16.17 -3.87 32.22
C TRP A 15 -15.48 -3.58 30.87
N CYS A 16 -15.43 -2.33 30.42
CA CYS A 16 -14.91 -2.01 29.08
C CYS A 16 -13.37 -2.01 28.99
N THR A 17 -12.67 -1.68 30.08
CA THR A 17 -11.20 -1.73 30.15
C THR A 17 -10.67 -3.14 30.46
N ALA A 18 -11.45 -3.97 31.15
CA ALA A 18 -11.07 -5.36 31.44
C ALA A 18 -11.25 -6.29 30.21
N GLN A 19 -12.26 -6.05 29.37
CA GLN A 19 -12.52 -6.84 28.16
C GLN A 19 -11.41 -6.73 27.12
N THR A 20 -10.92 -5.52 26.85
CA THR A 20 -9.76 -5.30 25.95
C THR A 20 -8.51 -6.02 26.47
N SER A 21 -8.26 -5.95 27.79
CA SER A 21 -7.15 -6.69 28.42
C SER A 21 -7.27 -8.22 28.29
N TYR A 22 -8.46 -8.81 28.36
CA TYR A 22 -8.61 -10.26 28.23
C TYR A 22 -8.25 -10.75 26.83
N TYR A 23 -8.90 -10.20 25.79
CA TYR A 23 -8.65 -10.62 24.41
C TYR A 23 -7.21 -10.37 24.01
N ASP A 24 -6.63 -9.21 24.36
CA ASP A 24 -5.24 -8.90 24.06
C ASP A 24 -4.28 -9.92 24.69
N GLN A 25 -4.53 -10.34 25.94
CA GLN A 25 -3.74 -11.38 26.59
C GLN A 25 -3.91 -12.75 25.92
N GLN A 26 -5.14 -13.14 25.55
CA GLN A 26 -5.35 -14.43 24.88
C GLN A 26 -4.74 -14.46 23.47
N TRP A 27 -4.86 -13.37 22.70
CA TRP A 27 -4.23 -13.29 21.39
C TRP A 27 -2.71 -13.31 21.46
N LYS A 28 -2.09 -12.62 22.43
CA LYS A 28 -0.65 -12.74 22.68
C LYS A 28 -0.23 -14.19 22.97
N ARG A 29 -1.05 -14.95 23.68
CA ARG A 29 -0.81 -16.39 23.91
C ARG A 29 -0.95 -17.21 22.64
N VAL A 30 -1.99 -16.96 21.83
CA VAL A 30 -2.15 -17.58 20.51
C VAL A 30 -0.93 -17.31 19.64
N ASP A 31 -0.53 -16.05 19.51
CA ASP A 31 0.63 -15.64 18.71
C ASP A 31 1.93 -16.28 19.25
N SER A 32 2.10 -16.37 20.57
CA SER A 32 3.24 -17.06 21.19
C SER A 32 3.27 -18.55 20.87
N LEU A 33 2.10 -19.22 20.88
CA LEU A 33 1.99 -20.62 20.50
C LEU A 33 2.35 -20.84 19.03
N ILE A 34 1.96 -19.91 18.15
CA ILE A 34 2.26 -19.96 16.71
C ILE A 34 3.75 -19.70 16.46
N ILE A 35 4.26 -18.57 16.94
CA ILE A 35 5.56 -18.01 16.54
C ILE A 35 6.70 -18.63 17.34
N LEU A 36 6.55 -18.72 18.67
CA LEU A 36 7.63 -19.13 19.57
C LEU A 36 7.62 -20.63 19.81
N ALA A 37 6.46 -21.20 20.13
CA ALA A 37 6.34 -22.61 20.49
C ALA A 37 6.16 -23.53 19.26
N ARG A 38 5.73 -23.00 18.12
CA ARG A 38 5.37 -23.77 16.90
C ARG A 38 4.35 -24.87 17.17
N LEU A 39 3.34 -24.56 17.99
CA LEU A 39 2.25 -25.46 18.39
C LEU A 39 0.91 -24.99 17.79
N PRO A 40 0.68 -25.14 16.46
CA PRO A 40 -0.50 -24.63 15.80
C PRO A 40 -1.80 -25.31 16.27
N LYS A 41 -1.77 -26.59 16.65
CA LYS A 41 -2.93 -27.29 17.24
C LYS A 41 -3.36 -26.67 18.57
N SER A 42 -2.40 -26.39 19.45
CA SER A 42 -2.67 -25.71 20.72
C SER A 42 -3.16 -24.28 20.52
N ALA A 43 -2.61 -23.57 19.52
CA ALA A 43 -3.10 -22.25 19.14
C ALA A 43 -4.55 -22.30 18.63
N LEU A 44 -4.91 -23.32 17.85
CA LEU A 44 -6.26 -23.55 17.34
C LEU A 44 -7.25 -23.83 18.48
N ASP A 45 -6.88 -24.68 19.43
CA ASP A 45 -7.72 -24.96 20.61
C ASP A 45 -7.95 -23.70 21.46
N LEU A 46 -6.92 -22.87 21.63
CA LEU A 46 -7.06 -21.59 22.33
C LEU A 46 -7.94 -20.61 21.54
N THR A 47 -7.79 -20.57 20.21
CA THR A 47 -8.61 -19.72 19.32
C THR A 47 -10.09 -20.08 19.43
N LYS A 48 -10.44 -21.37 19.45
CA LYS A 48 -11.82 -21.84 19.66
C LYS A 48 -12.38 -21.42 21.03
N LYS A 49 -11.55 -21.36 22.08
CA LYS A 49 -11.98 -20.85 23.40
C LYS A 49 -12.25 -19.34 23.36
N ILE A 50 -11.40 -18.58 22.65
CA ILE A 50 -11.61 -17.14 22.44
C ILE A 50 -12.93 -16.90 21.69
N GLU A 51 -13.19 -17.69 20.65
CA GLU A 51 -14.44 -17.62 19.88
C GLU A 51 -15.68 -17.85 20.75
N GLN A 52 -15.67 -18.88 21.61
CA GLN A 52 -16.76 -19.17 22.52
C GLN A 52 -17.02 -18.01 23.52
N ALA A 53 -15.96 -17.38 24.01
CA ALA A 53 -16.09 -16.19 24.86
C ALA A 53 -16.71 -15.02 24.06
N ALA A 54 -16.21 -14.76 22.85
CA ALA A 54 -16.71 -13.71 21.98
C ALA A 54 -18.17 -13.89 21.56
N LEU A 55 -18.63 -15.14 21.41
CA LEU A 55 -20.04 -15.47 21.17
C LEU A 55 -20.92 -15.13 22.38
N LYS A 56 -20.49 -15.50 23.60
CA LYS A 56 -21.22 -15.19 24.83
C LYS A 56 -21.33 -13.69 25.09
N GLU A 57 -20.27 -12.97 24.78
CA GLU A 57 -20.17 -11.51 24.95
C GLU A 57 -20.76 -10.72 23.77
N LYS A 58 -21.20 -11.41 22.70
CA LYS A 58 -21.64 -10.78 21.43
C LYS A 58 -20.61 -9.81 20.84
N ASN A 59 -19.32 -10.11 21.05
CA ASN A 59 -18.21 -9.31 20.53
C ASN A 59 -17.87 -9.73 19.09
N GLU A 60 -18.53 -9.14 18.11
CA GLU A 60 -18.42 -9.54 16.70
C GLU A 60 -17.01 -9.36 16.13
N ALA A 61 -16.29 -8.31 16.53
CA ALA A 61 -14.91 -8.10 16.08
C ALA A 61 -13.99 -9.27 16.50
N GLN A 62 -14.15 -9.76 17.73
CA GLN A 62 -13.39 -10.90 18.22
C GLN A 62 -13.87 -12.23 17.62
N GLN A 63 -15.18 -12.35 17.36
CA GLN A 63 -15.72 -13.50 16.64
C GLN A 63 -15.16 -13.60 15.21
N LEU A 64 -15.08 -12.49 14.48
CA LEU A 64 -14.49 -12.43 13.14
C LEU A 64 -12.99 -12.73 13.16
N LYS A 65 -12.25 -12.17 14.13
CA LYS A 65 -10.83 -12.48 14.30
C LYS A 65 -10.60 -13.97 14.58
N ALA A 66 -11.40 -14.55 15.46
CA ALA A 66 -11.33 -15.98 15.74
C ALA A 66 -11.70 -16.86 14.55
N LEU A 67 -12.66 -16.45 13.73
CA LEU A 67 -12.99 -17.14 12.48
C LEU A 67 -11.79 -17.16 11.52
N LEU A 68 -11.15 -16.01 11.29
CA LEU A 68 -9.97 -15.89 10.42
C LEU A 68 -8.81 -16.76 10.93
N TYR A 69 -8.46 -16.62 12.21
CA TYR A 69 -7.38 -17.42 12.81
C TYR A 69 -7.67 -18.92 12.77
N THR A 70 -8.91 -19.32 13.05
CA THR A 70 -9.33 -20.73 12.99
C THR A 70 -9.09 -21.29 11.59
N GLN A 71 -9.46 -20.56 10.54
CA GLN A 71 -9.22 -21.00 9.17
C GLN A 71 -7.73 -21.08 8.84
N THR A 72 -6.96 -20.02 9.10
CA THR A 72 -5.52 -20.01 8.81
C THR A 72 -4.78 -21.13 9.54
N LEU A 73 -5.11 -21.38 10.80
CA LEU A 73 -4.49 -22.45 11.58
C LEU A 73 -4.93 -23.83 11.09
N THR A 74 -6.20 -24.02 10.74
CA THR A 74 -6.69 -25.31 10.24
C THR A 74 -6.05 -25.64 8.90
N ASP A 75 -5.97 -24.67 7.99
CA ASP A 75 -5.30 -24.84 6.69
C ASP A 75 -3.81 -25.21 6.86
N GLY A 76 -3.08 -24.52 7.74
CA GLY A 76 -1.68 -24.84 8.02
C GLY A 76 -1.44 -26.18 8.74
N ILE A 77 -2.44 -26.72 9.45
CA ILE A 77 -2.35 -28.04 10.12
C ILE A 77 -2.71 -29.17 9.14
N GLU A 78 -3.78 -29.00 8.38
CA GLU A 78 -4.37 -30.04 7.55
C GLU A 78 -3.80 -30.04 6.13
N ASN A 79 -3.21 -28.93 5.66
CA ASN A 79 -2.76 -28.69 4.28
C ASN A 79 -3.82 -29.03 3.22
N GLN A 80 -5.11 -28.95 3.59
CA GLN A 80 -6.23 -29.51 2.84
C GLN A 80 -7.51 -28.69 2.97
N LEU A 81 -7.49 -27.46 3.51
CA LEU A 81 -8.72 -26.67 3.57
C LEU A 81 -9.06 -26.14 2.18
N ASP A 82 -9.85 -26.92 1.44
CA ASP A 82 -10.29 -26.51 0.12
C ASP A 82 -11.15 -25.24 0.20
N LEU A 83 -11.11 -24.42 -0.86
CA LEU A 83 -11.80 -23.13 -0.85
C LEU A 83 -13.29 -23.28 -0.52
N SER A 84 -13.96 -24.32 -1.03
CA SER A 84 -15.38 -24.55 -0.74
C SER A 84 -15.65 -24.67 0.75
N THR A 85 -14.77 -25.33 1.49
CA THR A 85 -14.87 -25.46 2.95
C THR A 85 -14.67 -24.13 3.63
N GLN A 86 -13.66 -23.35 3.24
CA GLN A 86 -13.42 -22.00 3.76
C GLN A 86 -14.63 -21.08 3.55
N ILE A 87 -15.15 -21.04 2.31
CA ILE A 87 -16.30 -20.19 1.96
C ILE A 87 -17.57 -20.65 2.68
N LYS A 88 -17.83 -21.95 2.78
CA LYS A 88 -19.01 -22.48 3.48
C LYS A 88 -19.01 -22.06 4.95
N GLN A 89 -17.85 -22.07 5.61
CA GLN A 89 -17.74 -21.62 7.00
C GLN A 89 -18.07 -20.13 7.15
N TYR A 90 -17.58 -19.27 6.25
CA TYR A 90 -17.94 -17.84 6.25
C TYR A 90 -19.45 -17.64 5.99
N GLN A 91 -19.99 -18.31 4.97
CA GLN A 91 -21.41 -18.20 4.58
C GLN A 91 -22.36 -18.66 5.69
N THR A 92 -22.02 -19.74 6.41
CA THR A 92 -22.86 -20.27 7.50
C THR A 92 -23.00 -19.27 8.64
N ARG A 93 -21.98 -18.42 8.86
CA ARG A 93 -21.99 -17.40 9.90
C ARG A 93 -22.48 -16.04 9.44
N LEU A 94 -22.58 -15.80 8.14
CA LEU A 94 -22.97 -14.52 7.55
C LEU A 94 -24.23 -13.96 8.25
N ASN A 95 -25.32 -14.73 8.28
CA ASN A 95 -26.60 -14.29 8.82
C ASN A 95 -26.65 -14.21 10.36
N THR A 96 -25.59 -14.62 11.06
CA THR A 96 -25.50 -14.53 12.54
C THR A 96 -24.91 -13.20 13.01
N PHE A 97 -24.30 -12.45 12.10
CA PHE A 97 -23.67 -11.17 12.37
C PHE A 97 -24.63 -10.00 12.13
N SER A 98 -24.36 -8.88 12.78
CA SER A 98 -24.92 -7.58 12.45
C SER A 98 -24.56 -7.18 11.01
N LYS A 99 -25.29 -6.24 10.44
CA LYS A 99 -25.03 -5.76 9.06
C LYS A 99 -23.59 -5.25 8.86
N PRO A 100 -22.98 -4.45 9.76
CA PRO A 100 -21.57 -4.08 9.63
C PRO A 100 -20.63 -5.28 9.58
N ALA A 101 -20.81 -6.26 10.47
CA ALA A 101 -20.00 -7.49 10.46
C ALA A 101 -20.28 -8.38 9.23
N GLN A 102 -21.52 -8.43 8.72
CA GLN A 102 -21.85 -9.09 7.46
C GLN A 102 -21.06 -8.49 6.28
N ALA A 103 -20.97 -7.17 6.20
CA ALA A 103 -20.23 -6.48 5.14
C ALA A 103 -18.74 -6.86 5.16
N ILE A 104 -18.18 -6.99 6.36
CA ILE A 104 -16.81 -7.46 6.55
C ILE A 104 -16.66 -8.92 6.12
N VAL A 105 -17.60 -9.80 6.46
CA VAL A 105 -17.57 -11.21 5.99
C VAL A 105 -17.67 -11.30 4.47
N HIS A 106 -18.53 -10.50 3.83
CA HIS A 106 -18.55 -10.42 2.37
C HIS A 106 -17.19 -9.99 1.80
N THR A 107 -16.55 -8.99 2.41
CA THR A 107 -15.21 -8.52 2.03
C THR A 107 -14.15 -9.62 2.20
N ILE A 108 -14.21 -10.37 3.31
CA ILE A 108 -13.33 -11.52 3.56
C ILE A 108 -13.52 -12.57 2.46
N ILE A 109 -14.76 -12.96 2.15
CA ILE A 109 -15.05 -13.94 1.09
C ILE A 109 -14.50 -13.48 -0.25
N ALA A 110 -14.73 -12.21 -0.63
CA ALA A 110 -14.22 -11.63 -1.87
C ALA A 110 -12.68 -11.73 -1.94
N ASN A 111 -12.00 -11.39 -0.84
CA ASN A 111 -10.55 -11.46 -0.75
C ASN A 111 -10.01 -12.90 -0.72
N THR A 112 -10.73 -13.86 -0.14
CA THR A 112 -10.37 -15.28 -0.20
C THR A 112 -10.41 -15.79 -1.65
N TYR A 113 -11.46 -15.48 -2.41
CA TYR A 113 -11.52 -15.81 -3.83
C TYR A 113 -10.39 -15.13 -4.63
N LEU A 114 -10.11 -13.86 -4.35
CA LEU A 114 -9.04 -13.12 -5.01
C LEU A 114 -7.67 -13.73 -4.74
N TYR A 115 -7.39 -14.11 -3.49
CA TYR A 115 -6.14 -14.77 -3.11
C TYR A 115 -5.91 -16.03 -3.95
N HIS A 116 -6.90 -16.93 -4.00
CA HIS A 116 -6.79 -18.15 -4.80
C HIS A 116 -6.68 -17.89 -6.31
N LEU A 117 -7.37 -16.88 -6.83
CA LEU A 117 -7.26 -16.49 -8.24
C LEU A 117 -5.82 -16.07 -8.59
N LEU A 118 -5.20 -15.25 -7.74
CA LEU A 118 -3.84 -14.74 -7.93
C LEU A 118 -2.78 -15.83 -7.74
N GLU A 119 -2.98 -16.70 -6.74
CA GLU A 119 -2.13 -17.85 -6.47
C GLU A 119 -2.11 -18.79 -7.70
N ASN A 120 -3.28 -19.17 -8.20
CA ASN A 120 -3.40 -20.03 -9.39
C ASN A 120 -2.72 -19.42 -10.63
N ARG A 121 -2.82 -18.09 -10.82
CA ARG A 121 -2.11 -17.38 -11.91
C ARG A 121 -0.59 -17.38 -11.74
N SER A 122 -0.10 -17.20 -10.51
CA SER A 122 1.33 -17.09 -10.20
C SER A 122 2.08 -18.41 -10.41
N PHE A 123 1.43 -19.55 -10.21
CA PHE A 123 2.01 -20.88 -10.43
C PHE A 123 2.01 -21.33 -11.91
N GLY A 124 1.77 -20.43 -12.88
CA GLY A 124 1.90 -20.76 -14.30
C GLY A 124 0.88 -21.78 -14.81
N ARG A 125 -0.24 -22.00 -14.09
CA ARG A 125 -1.42 -22.65 -14.65
C ARG A 125 -2.00 -21.66 -15.67
N ASN A 126 -1.44 -21.68 -16.89
CA ASN A 126 -1.89 -20.90 -18.03
C ASN A 126 -3.41 -20.87 -18.09
N ALA A 127 -3.99 -19.76 -18.52
CA ALA A 127 -5.44 -19.57 -18.60
C ALA A 127 -6.20 -20.70 -19.34
N SER A 128 -5.51 -21.49 -20.18
CA SER A 128 -6.04 -22.67 -20.86
C SER A 128 -6.29 -23.89 -19.95
N ASN A 129 -5.63 -23.97 -18.79
CA ASN A 129 -5.69 -25.09 -17.84
C ASN A 129 -6.22 -24.67 -16.46
N LEU A 130 -6.76 -23.45 -16.32
CA LEU A 130 -7.65 -23.15 -15.21
C LEU A 130 -8.80 -24.14 -15.34
N THR A 131 -8.85 -25.11 -14.42
CA THR A 131 -9.99 -26.05 -14.35
C THR A 131 -11.27 -25.21 -14.38
N GLU A 132 -12.37 -25.71 -14.95
CA GLU A 132 -13.64 -24.96 -15.03
C GLU A 132 -14.00 -24.25 -13.70
N ARG A 133 -13.64 -24.88 -12.56
CA ARG A 133 -13.75 -24.37 -11.19
C ARG A 133 -13.09 -23.00 -10.92
N TRP A 134 -12.09 -22.58 -11.71
CA TRP A 134 -11.32 -21.34 -11.52
C TRP A 134 -11.26 -20.48 -12.78
N SER A 135 -12.25 -20.60 -13.66
CA SER A 135 -12.35 -19.68 -14.79
C SER A 135 -12.39 -18.23 -14.28
N PHE A 136 -11.59 -17.35 -14.89
CA PHE A 136 -11.47 -15.96 -14.45
C PHE A 136 -12.83 -15.28 -14.38
N ASN A 137 -13.69 -15.48 -15.38
CA ASN A 137 -14.99 -14.82 -15.46
C ASN A 137 -15.94 -15.24 -14.33
N GLN A 138 -15.96 -16.53 -13.96
CA GLN A 138 -16.79 -16.99 -12.84
C GLN A 138 -16.26 -16.46 -11.52
N THR A 139 -14.94 -16.51 -11.30
CA THR A 139 -14.32 -16.02 -10.07
C THR A 139 -14.47 -14.50 -9.94
N ASP A 140 -14.28 -13.74 -11.03
CA ASP A 140 -14.52 -12.29 -11.10
C ASP A 140 -15.95 -11.95 -10.69
N SER A 141 -16.94 -12.64 -11.27
CA SER A 141 -18.35 -12.39 -10.98
C SER A 141 -18.68 -12.62 -9.50
N ILE A 142 -18.10 -13.66 -8.88
CA ILE A 142 -18.28 -13.94 -7.45
C ILE A 142 -17.63 -12.86 -6.59
N ILE A 143 -16.38 -12.47 -6.88
CA ILE A 143 -15.68 -11.41 -6.15
C ILE A 143 -16.48 -10.11 -6.23
N ARG A 144 -16.95 -9.74 -7.43
CA ARG A 144 -17.77 -8.55 -7.66
C ARG A 144 -19.07 -8.59 -6.85
N TYR A 145 -19.78 -9.72 -6.87
CA TYR A 145 -21.00 -9.90 -6.09
C TYR A 145 -20.76 -9.64 -4.60
N HIS A 146 -19.71 -10.23 -4.02
CA HIS A 146 -19.43 -10.05 -2.60
C HIS A 146 -19.03 -8.61 -2.25
N PHE A 147 -18.22 -7.94 -3.05
CA PHE A 147 -17.94 -6.51 -2.83
C PHE A 147 -19.19 -5.64 -2.97
N GLU A 148 -20.08 -5.94 -3.92
CA GLU A 148 -21.34 -5.22 -4.09
C GLU A 148 -22.28 -5.42 -2.89
N GLN A 149 -22.38 -6.64 -2.35
CA GLN A 149 -23.14 -6.89 -1.12
C GLN A 149 -22.55 -6.12 0.07
N ALA A 150 -21.23 -6.11 0.22
CA ALA A 150 -20.57 -5.37 1.29
C ALA A 150 -20.84 -3.86 1.20
N LEU A 151 -20.74 -3.28 -0.01
CA LEU A 151 -20.92 -1.85 -0.26
C LEU A 151 -22.39 -1.38 -0.18
N GLN A 152 -23.36 -2.28 -0.27
CA GLN A 152 -24.79 -1.97 -0.14
C GLN A 152 -25.23 -1.78 1.33
N LEU A 153 -24.45 -2.27 2.29
CA LEU A 153 -24.75 -2.21 3.72
C LEU A 153 -24.38 -0.83 4.29
N ASN A 154 -25.29 0.13 4.12
CA ASN A 154 -25.09 1.55 4.47
C ASN A 154 -24.73 1.79 5.95
N GLU A 155 -25.10 0.89 6.86
CA GLU A 155 -24.78 0.97 8.29
C GLU A 155 -23.28 1.08 8.54
N THR A 156 -22.45 0.47 7.68
CA THR A 156 -20.98 0.52 7.76
C THR A 156 -20.39 1.93 7.65
N LYS A 157 -21.12 2.89 7.06
CA LYS A 157 -20.67 4.30 6.92
C LYS A 157 -20.62 5.02 8.27
N SER A 158 -21.45 4.60 9.22
CA SER A 158 -21.56 5.23 10.54
C SER A 158 -20.73 4.53 11.61
N ILE A 159 -20.29 3.30 11.36
CA ILE A 159 -19.52 2.52 12.32
C ILE A 159 -18.04 2.84 12.16
N GLN A 160 -17.40 3.26 13.26
CA GLN A 160 -15.99 3.60 13.25
C GLN A 160 -15.15 2.32 13.12
N LEU A 161 -14.14 2.35 12.26
CA LEU A 161 -13.24 1.22 12.04
C LEU A 161 -12.55 0.75 13.33
N LYS A 162 -12.40 1.65 14.32
CA LYS A 162 -11.85 1.33 15.65
C LYS A 162 -12.54 0.14 16.33
N GLU A 163 -13.84 -0.04 16.08
CA GLU A 163 -14.65 -1.14 16.63
C GLU A 163 -14.25 -2.50 16.07
N TYR A 164 -13.65 -2.52 14.88
CA TYR A 164 -13.20 -3.72 14.17
C TYR A 164 -11.66 -3.78 14.01
N LEU A 165 -10.89 -2.97 14.76
CA LEU A 165 -9.41 -3.07 14.74
C LEU A 165 -8.85 -4.47 15.02
N PRO A 166 -9.47 -5.36 15.83
CA PRO A 166 -8.95 -6.72 16.03
C PRO A 166 -8.70 -7.52 14.74
N ILE A 167 -9.45 -7.23 13.66
CA ILE A 167 -9.29 -7.92 12.36
C ILE A 167 -8.45 -7.17 11.33
N VAL A 168 -8.03 -5.93 11.63
CA VAL A 168 -7.23 -5.12 10.71
C VAL A 168 -5.75 -5.40 10.94
N ILE A 169 -5.13 -6.13 10.00
CA ILE A 169 -3.69 -6.46 10.04
C ILE A 169 -2.93 -5.41 9.23
N ASN A 170 -1.93 -4.76 9.84
CA ASN A 170 -1.12 -3.67 9.26
C ASN A 170 -1.94 -2.40 8.92
N SER A 171 -2.14 -1.56 9.94
CA SER A 171 -3.02 -0.40 9.96
C SER A 171 -2.54 0.85 9.19
N LYS A 172 -1.74 0.71 8.12
CA LYS A 172 -1.42 1.88 7.25
C LYS A 172 -2.68 2.59 6.73
N TYR A 173 -3.81 1.88 6.76
CA TYR A 173 -5.12 2.28 6.26
C TYR A 173 -6.15 2.57 7.36
N ALA A 174 -5.86 2.27 8.63
CA ALA A 174 -6.78 2.58 9.74
C ALA A 174 -6.49 3.99 10.26
N TRP A 175 -6.78 4.98 9.43
CA TRP A 175 -6.63 6.37 9.82
C TRP A 175 -7.63 6.73 10.91
N PRO A 176 -7.24 7.58 11.87
CA PRO A 176 -8.19 8.06 12.87
C PRO A 176 -9.44 8.64 12.18
N GLY A 177 -10.62 8.16 12.59
CA GLY A 177 -11.89 8.64 12.05
C GLY A 177 -12.42 7.89 10.82
N THR A 178 -11.71 6.88 10.28
CA THR A 178 -12.27 6.05 9.20
C THR A 178 -13.37 5.13 9.72
N SER A 179 -14.32 4.85 8.84
CA SER A 179 -15.44 3.94 9.03
C SER A 179 -15.11 2.53 8.52
N VAL A 180 -15.95 1.56 8.87
CA VAL A 180 -15.90 0.20 8.28
C VAL A 180 -16.11 0.28 6.77
N TYR A 181 -16.95 1.21 6.30
CA TYR A 181 -17.18 1.43 4.88
C TYR A 181 -15.91 1.84 4.14
N ASP A 182 -15.07 2.67 4.75
CA ASP A 182 -13.80 3.14 4.15
C ASP A 182 -12.83 1.99 3.91
N LEU A 183 -12.75 1.04 4.84
CA LEU A 183 -11.97 -0.17 4.65
C LEU A 183 -12.53 -1.01 3.48
N ILE A 184 -13.84 -1.24 3.46
CA ILE A 184 -14.49 -2.08 2.43
C ILE A 184 -14.30 -1.49 1.03
N ILE A 185 -14.54 -0.19 0.86
CA ILE A 185 -14.40 0.46 -0.45
C ILE A 185 -12.95 0.49 -0.90
N GLN A 186 -12.00 0.62 0.01
CA GLN A 186 -10.59 0.55 -0.31
C GLN A 186 -10.17 -0.87 -0.77
N GLU A 187 -10.63 -1.91 -0.09
CA GLU A 187 -10.41 -3.32 -0.50
C GLU A 187 -11.01 -3.59 -1.89
N ALA A 188 -12.24 -3.10 -2.14
CA ALA A 188 -12.87 -3.21 -3.45
C ALA A 188 -12.06 -2.47 -4.54
N ILE A 189 -11.60 -1.24 -4.26
CA ILE A 189 -10.73 -0.49 -5.18
C ILE A 189 -9.44 -1.26 -5.45
N ALA A 190 -8.80 -1.84 -4.43
CA ALA A 190 -7.58 -2.61 -4.57
C ALA A 190 -7.78 -3.83 -5.49
N TYR A 191 -8.95 -4.49 -5.41
CA TYR A 191 -9.33 -5.55 -6.34
C TYR A 191 -9.40 -5.04 -7.79
N TYR A 192 -10.21 -4.02 -8.06
CA TYR A 192 -10.37 -3.49 -9.42
C TYR A 192 -9.08 -2.82 -9.96
N ALA A 193 -8.21 -2.33 -9.08
CA ALA A 193 -6.93 -1.73 -9.46
C ALA A 193 -5.87 -2.74 -9.90
N LYS A 194 -6.06 -4.06 -9.66
CA LYS A 194 -5.10 -5.12 -10.05
C LYS A 194 -5.05 -5.40 -11.55
N GLN A 195 -5.89 -4.76 -12.36
CA GLN A 195 -5.83 -4.82 -13.83
C GLN A 195 -5.88 -6.24 -14.40
N LEU A 196 -6.65 -7.12 -13.74
CA LEU A 196 -6.75 -8.52 -14.10
C LEU A 196 -7.42 -8.76 -15.47
N ASP A 197 -8.03 -7.71 -16.03
CA ASP A 197 -8.80 -7.62 -17.27
C ASP A 197 -8.06 -6.88 -18.41
N GLN A 198 -6.75 -6.60 -18.29
CA GLN A 198 -5.97 -5.84 -19.28
C GLN A 198 -5.98 -6.41 -20.71
N TYR A 199 -6.41 -7.66 -20.88
CA TYR A 199 -6.60 -8.31 -22.18
C TYR A 199 -8.01 -8.14 -22.76
N SER A 200 -8.87 -7.30 -22.16
CA SER A 200 -10.24 -7.07 -22.63
C SER A 200 -10.28 -6.35 -23.99
N ALA A 201 -11.25 -6.75 -24.81
CA ALA A 201 -11.38 -6.39 -26.23
C ALA A 201 -11.64 -4.90 -26.54
N ASN A 202 -11.60 -4.00 -25.55
CA ASN A 202 -11.96 -2.58 -25.73
C ASN A 202 -10.86 -1.62 -25.24
N LEU A 203 -9.66 -1.77 -25.81
CA LEU A 203 -8.46 -0.98 -25.51
C LEU A 203 -8.68 0.55 -25.59
N ILE A 204 -9.59 1.02 -26.45
CA ILE A 204 -9.90 2.45 -26.60
C ILE A 204 -10.58 2.99 -25.33
N ASN A 205 -11.65 2.33 -24.87
CA ASN A 205 -12.35 2.69 -23.63
C ASN A 205 -11.38 2.66 -22.43
N TYR A 206 -10.52 1.65 -22.37
CA TYR A 206 -9.51 1.56 -21.33
C TYR A 206 -8.57 2.78 -21.31
N LYS A 207 -8.02 3.20 -22.47
CA LYS A 207 -7.14 4.38 -22.56
C LYS A 207 -7.85 5.67 -22.11
N GLU A 208 -9.10 5.85 -22.49
CA GLU A 208 -9.90 7.02 -22.09
C GLU A 208 -10.11 7.05 -20.56
N LYS A 209 -10.59 5.95 -19.97
CA LYS A 209 -10.80 5.82 -18.51
C LYS A 209 -9.50 6.02 -17.74
N LYS A 210 -8.40 5.51 -18.28
CA LYS A 210 -7.06 5.71 -17.73
C LYS A 210 -6.71 7.20 -17.66
N ALA A 211 -6.95 7.97 -18.71
CA ALA A 211 -6.72 9.42 -18.71
C ALA A 211 -7.62 10.14 -17.70
N GLN A 212 -8.88 9.72 -17.53
CA GLN A 212 -9.81 10.29 -16.55
C GLN A 212 -9.28 10.20 -15.11
N LEU A 213 -8.50 9.17 -14.77
CA LEU A 213 -7.88 9.02 -13.44
C LEU A 213 -6.82 10.08 -13.10
N LEU A 214 -6.33 10.85 -14.07
CA LEU A 214 -5.40 11.96 -13.85
C LEU A 214 -6.09 13.32 -13.76
N LEU A 215 -7.41 13.38 -13.96
CA LEU A 215 -8.15 14.61 -13.79
C LEU A 215 -8.06 15.08 -12.33
N PRO A 216 -7.97 16.40 -12.09
CA PRO A 216 -8.24 16.95 -10.77
C PRO A 216 -9.62 16.54 -10.26
N PHE A 217 -9.77 16.46 -8.94
CA PHE A 217 -10.97 15.88 -8.34
C PHE A 217 -12.27 16.55 -8.80
N ASP A 218 -12.31 17.88 -8.95
CA ASP A 218 -13.51 18.63 -9.34
C ASP A 218 -13.99 18.25 -10.75
N GLN A 219 -13.05 17.98 -11.66
CA GLN A 219 -13.35 17.48 -12.99
C GLN A 219 -13.74 16.00 -12.95
N LEU A 220 -13.05 15.18 -12.15
CA LEU A 220 -13.38 13.77 -11.97
C LEU A 220 -14.81 13.60 -11.43
N MET A 221 -15.22 14.43 -10.46
CA MET A 221 -16.54 14.38 -9.84
C MET A 221 -17.68 14.80 -10.77
N GLN A 222 -17.38 15.49 -11.88
CA GLN A 222 -18.37 15.83 -12.91
C GLN A 222 -18.63 14.69 -13.89
N LEU A 223 -17.74 13.69 -13.96
CA LEU A 223 -17.92 12.55 -14.84
C LEU A 223 -19.07 11.65 -14.35
N PRO A 224 -19.87 11.07 -15.26
CA PRO A 224 -20.93 10.15 -14.87
C PRO A 224 -20.33 8.92 -14.18
N ARG A 225 -20.92 8.54 -13.04
CA ARG A 225 -20.55 7.34 -12.31
C ARG A 225 -21.13 6.10 -12.98
N ASP A 226 -20.29 5.37 -13.71
CA ASP A 226 -20.68 4.10 -14.33
C ASP A 226 -20.56 2.94 -13.32
N SER A 227 -21.48 2.88 -12.35
CA SER A 227 -21.47 1.86 -11.30
C SER A 227 -21.66 0.43 -11.83
N ASN A 228 -22.24 0.27 -13.02
CA ASN A 228 -22.55 -1.02 -13.63
C ASN A 228 -21.52 -1.45 -14.67
N SER A 229 -20.41 -0.70 -14.79
CA SER A 229 -19.37 -1.02 -15.77
C SER A 229 -18.85 -2.43 -15.60
N ILE A 230 -18.66 -3.11 -16.74
CA ILE A 230 -18.02 -4.42 -16.76
C ILE A 230 -16.49 -4.32 -16.68
N THR A 231 -15.92 -3.14 -16.96
CA THR A 231 -14.47 -2.92 -16.95
C THR A 231 -13.98 -2.57 -15.54
N HIS A 232 -12.85 -3.16 -15.12
CA HIS A 232 -12.31 -2.94 -13.78
C HIS A 232 -11.91 -1.48 -13.57
N ILE A 233 -11.29 -0.85 -14.57
CA ILE A 233 -10.85 0.55 -14.46
C ILE A 233 -12.00 1.54 -14.27
N ALA A 234 -13.13 1.35 -14.96
CA ALA A 234 -14.30 2.22 -14.79
C ALA A 234 -14.97 1.99 -13.43
N LYS A 235 -15.04 0.73 -12.97
CA LYS A 235 -15.56 0.41 -11.64
C LYS A 235 -14.68 1.01 -10.53
N ALA A 236 -13.36 0.97 -10.68
CA ALA A 236 -12.44 1.65 -9.76
C ALA A 236 -12.66 3.18 -9.74
N ILE A 237 -12.82 3.83 -10.90
CA ILE A 237 -13.17 5.26 -10.98
C ILE A 237 -14.47 5.54 -10.23
N ALA A 238 -15.52 4.74 -10.47
CA ALA A 238 -16.80 4.90 -9.81
C ALA A 238 -16.71 4.76 -8.29
N LEU A 239 -15.89 3.82 -7.80
CA LEU A 239 -15.64 3.64 -6.37
C LEU A 239 -14.83 4.79 -5.77
N TYR A 240 -13.80 5.32 -6.46
CA TYR A 240 -13.11 6.53 -6.01
C TYR A 240 -14.06 7.72 -5.93
N GLN A 241 -14.90 7.95 -6.95
CA GLN A 241 -15.92 9.00 -6.90
C GLN A 241 -16.90 8.80 -5.74
N GLN A 242 -17.29 7.55 -5.45
CA GLN A 242 -18.18 7.22 -4.34
C GLN A 242 -17.52 7.47 -2.99
N TRP A 243 -16.25 7.08 -2.83
CA TRP A 243 -15.48 7.26 -1.61
C TRP A 243 -15.23 8.74 -1.34
N MET A 244 -14.76 9.48 -2.35
CA MET A 244 -14.52 10.92 -2.24
C MET A 244 -15.81 11.68 -1.93
N GLN A 245 -16.93 11.32 -2.56
CA GLN A 245 -18.24 11.94 -2.29
C GLN A 245 -18.66 11.82 -0.82
N LEU A 246 -18.33 10.69 -0.16
CA LEU A 246 -18.65 10.47 1.25
C LEU A 246 -17.96 11.49 2.16
N HIS A 247 -16.74 11.90 1.80
CA HIS A 247 -15.88 12.79 2.60
C HIS A 247 -15.83 14.24 2.08
N THR A 248 -16.63 14.59 1.07
CA THR A 248 -16.66 15.95 0.49
C THR A 248 -17.03 17.01 1.52
N ASN A 249 -17.81 16.67 2.55
CA ASN A 249 -18.28 17.61 3.57
C ASN A 249 -17.54 17.50 4.92
N ASP A 250 -16.55 16.62 5.02
CA ASP A 250 -15.78 16.46 6.25
C ASP A 250 -15.02 17.76 6.59
N GLN A 251 -15.02 18.13 7.87
CA GLN A 251 -14.29 19.30 8.35
C GLN A 251 -12.78 19.12 8.19
N ASP A 252 -12.29 17.93 8.54
CA ASP A 252 -10.90 17.53 8.28
C ASP A 252 -10.79 16.94 6.87
N LYS A 253 -9.97 17.58 6.03
CA LYS A 253 -9.72 17.16 4.65
C LYS A 253 -8.58 16.18 4.49
N ASN A 254 -7.98 15.73 5.59
CA ASN A 254 -6.85 14.81 5.55
C ASN A 254 -7.19 13.49 4.85
N LEU A 255 -8.29 12.84 5.23
CA LEU A 255 -8.74 11.59 4.59
C LEU A 255 -9.09 11.81 3.12
N PHE A 256 -9.84 12.87 2.80
CA PHE A 256 -10.17 13.22 1.42
C PHE A 256 -8.91 13.36 0.56
N ALA A 257 -7.93 14.12 1.04
CA ALA A 257 -6.69 14.35 0.31
C ALA A 257 -5.88 13.06 0.12
N ALA A 258 -5.96 12.13 1.06
CA ALA A 258 -5.31 10.82 0.96
C ALA A 258 -5.95 9.89 -0.05
N ILE A 259 -7.28 9.88 -0.11
CA ILE A 259 -8.03 9.15 -1.13
C ILE A 259 -7.63 9.66 -2.51
N ASP A 260 -7.57 10.98 -2.68
CA ASP A 260 -7.19 11.59 -3.95
C ASP A 260 -5.72 11.32 -4.31
N LEU A 261 -4.82 11.38 -3.34
CA LEU A 261 -3.42 11.01 -3.52
C LEU A 261 -3.25 9.53 -3.91
N GLN A 262 -3.99 8.63 -3.27
CA GLN A 262 -3.99 7.20 -3.60
C GLN A 262 -4.44 6.98 -5.04
N ARG A 263 -5.54 7.62 -5.46
CA ARG A 263 -6.04 7.59 -6.84
C ARG A 263 -5.00 8.07 -7.83
N LEU A 264 -4.39 9.23 -7.59
CA LEU A 264 -3.39 9.83 -8.48
C LEU A 264 -2.12 8.96 -8.55
N ASN A 265 -1.69 8.38 -7.45
CA ASN A 265 -0.54 7.48 -7.42
C ASN A 265 -0.81 6.20 -8.21
N TRP A 266 -2.00 5.62 -8.09
CA TRP A 266 -2.40 4.50 -8.93
C TRP A 266 -2.47 4.91 -10.40
N ALA A 267 -3.08 6.06 -10.72
CA ALA A 267 -3.11 6.60 -12.07
C ALA A 267 -1.70 6.71 -12.68
N LYS A 268 -0.75 7.26 -11.93
CA LYS A 268 0.64 7.37 -12.34
C LYS A 268 1.31 6.03 -12.59
N GLN A 269 1.03 5.00 -11.78
CA GLN A 269 1.60 3.66 -11.96
C GLN A 269 1.12 2.99 -13.23
N ILE A 270 -0.13 3.21 -13.61
CA ILE A 270 -0.71 2.56 -14.78
C ILE A 270 -0.35 3.32 -16.07
N HIS A 271 -0.05 4.61 -15.98
CA HIS A 271 0.43 5.47 -17.08
C HIS A 271 1.94 5.33 -17.34
N GLY A 272 2.34 5.42 -18.60
CA GLY A 272 3.74 5.19 -19.03
C GLY A 272 4.30 6.25 -19.97
N ASP A 273 3.59 7.37 -20.18
CA ASP A 273 4.00 8.43 -21.10
C ASP A 273 4.24 9.78 -20.41
N ASN A 274 4.96 10.67 -21.10
CA ASN A 274 5.37 11.98 -20.58
C ASN A 274 4.20 12.95 -20.38
N GLN A 275 3.16 12.89 -21.23
CA GLN A 275 1.99 13.76 -21.10
C GLN A 275 1.22 13.45 -19.81
N SER A 276 1.08 12.17 -19.49
CA SER A 276 0.49 11.70 -18.24
C SER A 276 1.23 12.22 -17.00
N ASN A 277 2.56 12.39 -17.08
CA ASN A 277 3.33 12.99 -15.98
C ASN A 277 2.93 14.43 -15.71
N GLN A 278 2.70 15.24 -16.75
CA GLN A 278 2.30 16.63 -16.56
C GLN A 278 0.90 16.73 -15.95
N HIS A 279 -0.07 15.94 -16.43
CA HIS A 279 -1.41 15.89 -15.84
C HIS A 279 -1.38 15.43 -14.38
N TYR A 280 -0.57 14.43 -14.06
CA TYR A 280 -0.34 13.96 -12.69
C TYR A 280 0.19 15.08 -11.78
N LEU A 281 1.26 15.77 -12.18
CA LEU A 281 1.85 16.84 -11.38
C LEU A 281 0.89 18.02 -11.19
N ASN A 282 0.14 18.39 -12.23
CA ASN A 282 -0.88 19.43 -12.14
C ASN A 282 -1.99 19.06 -11.16
N ALA A 283 -2.46 17.81 -11.19
CA ALA A 283 -3.48 17.32 -10.26
C ALA A 283 -2.96 17.30 -8.82
N LEU A 284 -1.72 16.84 -8.59
CA LEU A 284 -1.08 16.86 -7.27
C LEU A 284 -0.93 18.29 -6.72
N GLN A 285 -0.49 19.24 -7.55
CA GLN A 285 -0.37 20.64 -7.14
C GLN A 285 -1.73 21.25 -6.79
N LYS A 286 -2.78 20.91 -7.54
CA LYS A 286 -4.14 21.36 -7.23
C LYS A 286 -4.66 20.76 -5.92
N LEU A 287 -4.43 19.47 -5.68
CA LEU A 287 -4.72 18.78 -4.42
C LEU A 287 -4.06 19.48 -3.23
N LEU A 288 -2.74 19.71 -3.30
CA LEU A 288 -1.98 20.41 -2.25
C LEU A 288 -2.48 21.85 -2.02
N LYS A 289 -2.75 22.60 -3.09
CA LYS A 289 -3.22 23.98 -3.01
C LYS A 289 -4.59 24.07 -2.36
N GLN A 290 -5.47 23.14 -2.68
CA GLN A 290 -6.85 23.19 -2.22
C GLN A 290 -7.02 22.69 -0.79
N TRP A 291 -6.25 21.67 -0.40
CA TRP A 291 -6.31 21.08 0.93
C TRP A 291 -4.91 20.90 1.50
N PRO A 292 -4.28 21.96 2.04
CA PRO A 292 -2.96 21.86 2.64
C PRO A 292 -3.04 21.17 4.02
N CYS A 293 -2.88 19.85 4.04
CA CYS A 293 -2.98 19.00 5.23
C CYS A 293 -1.92 17.90 5.18
N GLU A 294 -1.79 17.11 6.26
CA GLU A 294 -0.72 16.12 6.40
C GLU A 294 -0.63 15.15 5.21
N ALA A 295 -1.78 14.64 4.75
CA ALA A 295 -1.87 13.75 3.60
C ALA A 295 -1.38 14.42 2.31
N SER A 296 -1.78 15.67 2.05
CA SER A 296 -1.39 16.36 0.82
C SER A 296 0.06 16.83 0.83
N TYR A 297 0.72 16.96 1.99
CA TYR A 297 2.16 17.27 2.03
C TYR A 297 3.04 16.17 1.43
N GLN A 298 2.53 14.94 1.27
CA GLN A 298 3.21 13.91 0.47
C GLN A 298 3.43 14.35 -0.99
N VAL A 299 2.63 15.29 -1.51
CA VAL A 299 2.84 15.89 -2.84
C VAL A 299 4.24 16.45 -3.00
N TYR A 300 4.83 17.05 -1.96
CA TYR A 300 6.20 17.58 -2.03
C TYR A 300 7.24 16.51 -2.37
N TYR A 301 7.05 15.28 -1.87
CA TYR A 301 7.91 14.14 -2.21
C TYR A 301 7.81 13.80 -3.70
N HIS A 302 6.58 13.78 -4.25
CA HIS A 302 6.34 13.50 -5.67
C HIS A 302 6.85 14.61 -6.60
N LEU A 303 6.71 15.88 -6.21
CA LEU A 303 7.28 17.00 -6.96
C LEU A 303 8.81 16.94 -6.98
N ALA A 304 9.43 16.65 -5.82
CA ALA A 304 10.88 16.48 -5.73
C ALA A 304 11.39 15.33 -6.61
N LEU A 305 10.70 14.18 -6.63
CA LEU A 305 11.03 13.08 -7.53
C LEU A 305 10.96 13.48 -9.00
N ALA A 306 9.91 14.21 -9.40
CA ALA A 306 9.75 14.65 -10.78
C ALA A 306 10.85 15.64 -11.21
N ASP A 307 11.28 16.54 -10.32
CA ASP A 307 12.41 17.43 -10.61
C ASP A 307 13.75 16.66 -10.60
N MET A 308 13.95 15.69 -9.72
CA MET A 308 15.12 14.80 -9.78
C MET A 308 15.20 14.05 -11.12
N GLU A 309 14.08 13.52 -11.62
CA GLU A 309 14.00 12.86 -12.93
C GLU A 309 14.40 13.81 -14.07
N LYS A 310 13.90 15.06 -14.06
CA LYS A 310 14.32 16.08 -15.02
C LYS A 310 15.81 16.42 -14.90
N ALA A 311 16.32 16.52 -13.67
CA ALA A 311 17.72 16.81 -13.39
C ALA A 311 18.66 15.72 -13.94
N MET A 312 18.23 14.46 -13.95
CA MET A 312 18.98 13.35 -14.54
C MET A 312 19.11 13.47 -16.07
N ASN A 313 18.18 14.17 -16.73
CA ASN A 313 18.22 14.43 -18.17
C ASN A 313 19.02 15.68 -18.56
N TYR A 314 19.65 16.38 -17.59
CA TYR A 314 20.50 17.53 -17.88
C TYR A 314 21.76 17.09 -18.65
N ASN A 315 22.05 17.79 -19.76
CA ASN A 315 23.29 17.63 -20.49
C ASN A 315 23.93 18.99 -20.77
N ARG A 316 25.07 19.25 -20.12
CA ARG A 316 25.78 20.54 -20.23
C ARG A 316 26.17 20.94 -21.66
N LEU A 317 26.32 19.99 -22.57
CA LEU A 317 26.78 20.25 -23.94
C LEU A 317 25.63 20.44 -24.94
N THR A 318 24.45 19.89 -24.66
CA THR A 318 23.34 19.85 -25.62
C THR A 318 22.06 20.52 -25.11
N ASP A 319 21.64 20.25 -23.87
CA ASP A 319 20.40 20.79 -23.31
C ASP A 319 20.59 21.18 -21.84
N THR A 320 20.55 22.50 -21.61
CA THR A 320 20.74 23.11 -20.30
C THR A 320 19.43 23.42 -19.56
N THR A 321 18.28 23.09 -20.14
CA THR A 321 16.94 23.40 -19.60
C THR A 321 16.76 22.90 -18.16
N ASN A 322 17.32 21.73 -17.84
CA ASN A 322 17.13 21.08 -16.54
C ASN A 322 18.28 21.30 -15.54
N ARG A 323 19.20 22.23 -15.81
CA ARG A 323 20.43 22.42 -15.02
C ARG A 323 20.23 22.67 -13.52
N PHE A 324 19.09 23.27 -13.14
CA PHE A 324 18.79 23.63 -11.75
C PHE A 324 17.73 22.76 -11.08
N ARG A 325 17.28 21.68 -11.72
CA ARG A 325 16.16 20.87 -11.23
C ARG A 325 16.44 20.19 -9.88
N TYR A 326 17.70 19.89 -9.55
CA TYR A 326 18.04 19.44 -8.20
C TYR A 326 17.82 20.51 -7.12
N LEU A 327 17.94 21.80 -7.45
CA LEU A 327 17.63 22.90 -6.52
C LEU A 327 16.12 23.02 -6.32
N ASP A 328 15.33 22.93 -7.40
CA ASP A 328 13.86 22.88 -7.34
C ASP A 328 13.39 21.72 -6.45
N ALA A 329 13.99 20.52 -6.62
CA ALA A 329 13.70 19.36 -5.79
C ALA A 329 14.01 19.60 -4.31
N LEU A 330 15.17 20.19 -3.99
CA LEU A 330 15.54 20.54 -2.61
C LEU A 330 14.58 21.56 -2.00
N GLN A 331 14.06 22.51 -2.79
CA GLN A 331 13.07 23.48 -2.35
C GLN A 331 11.75 22.79 -1.99
N HIS A 332 11.25 21.88 -2.83
CA HIS A 332 10.07 21.08 -2.51
C HIS A 332 10.27 20.22 -1.26
N ILE A 333 11.45 19.61 -1.11
CA ILE A 333 11.80 18.84 0.09
C ILE A 333 11.74 19.71 1.34
N GLN A 334 12.31 20.91 1.28
CA GLN A 334 12.27 21.86 2.39
C GLN A 334 10.83 22.23 2.76
N PHE A 335 10.00 22.58 1.78
CA PHE A 335 8.60 22.92 2.04
C PHE A 335 7.81 21.78 2.69
N GLY A 336 8.08 20.53 2.29
CA GLY A 336 7.51 19.35 2.93
C GLY A 336 7.99 19.17 4.37
N LEU A 337 9.30 19.35 4.64
CA LEU A 337 9.87 19.23 5.98
C LEU A 337 9.42 20.33 6.95
N GLU A 338 9.03 21.50 6.45
CA GLU A 338 8.49 22.58 7.28
C GLU A 338 7.03 22.33 7.70
N ARG A 339 6.28 21.58 6.89
CA ARG A 339 4.81 21.41 7.05
C ARG A 339 4.40 20.05 7.59
N ALA A 340 5.06 18.99 7.16
CA ALA A 340 4.72 17.62 7.53
C ALA A 340 5.13 17.30 8.96
N THR A 341 4.21 16.67 9.69
CA THR A 341 4.43 16.10 11.03
C THR A 341 4.67 14.58 10.98
N ASP A 342 4.24 13.90 9.91
CA ASP A 342 4.44 12.47 9.69
C ASP A 342 5.93 12.14 9.61
N THR A 343 6.39 11.31 10.56
CA THR A 343 7.79 10.91 10.67
C THR A 343 8.28 10.10 9.48
N THR A 344 7.40 9.31 8.86
CA THR A 344 7.68 8.49 7.68
C THR A 344 7.91 9.38 6.47
N LEU A 345 7.03 10.35 6.23
CA LEU A 345 7.19 11.33 5.15
C LEU A 345 8.46 12.16 5.35
N ARG A 346 8.69 12.68 6.57
CA ARG A 346 9.89 13.44 6.89
C ARG A 346 11.17 12.63 6.68
N ALA A 347 11.18 11.35 7.06
CA ALA A 347 12.30 10.45 6.83
C ALA A 347 12.55 10.24 5.32
N ALA A 348 11.49 10.02 4.54
CA ALA A 348 11.57 9.86 3.09
C ALA A 348 12.13 11.14 2.41
N LEU A 349 11.63 12.32 2.78
CA LEU A 349 12.10 13.62 2.29
C LEU A 349 13.58 13.87 2.63
N LYS A 350 14.00 13.60 3.86
CA LYS A 350 15.42 13.66 4.26
C LYS A 350 16.28 12.68 3.46
N GLY A 351 15.75 11.49 3.17
CA GLY A 351 16.38 10.50 2.29
C GLY A 351 16.64 11.05 0.88
N LEU A 352 15.65 11.73 0.28
CA LEU A 352 15.81 12.38 -1.02
C LEU A 352 16.86 13.50 -0.97
N ALA A 353 16.81 14.38 0.04
CA ALA A 353 17.82 15.44 0.18
C ALA A 353 19.23 14.86 0.29
N LYS A 354 19.41 13.81 1.10
CA LYS A 354 20.68 13.10 1.23
C LYS A 354 21.15 12.53 -0.12
N ASN A 355 20.26 11.94 -0.91
CA ASN A 355 20.60 11.45 -2.26
C ASN A 355 21.12 12.57 -3.16
N ILE A 356 20.38 13.69 -3.22
CA ILE A 356 20.75 14.85 -4.04
C ILE A 356 22.11 15.42 -3.63
N GLN A 357 22.37 15.50 -2.33
CA GLN A 357 23.57 16.11 -1.74
C GLN A 357 24.75 15.14 -1.63
N GLN A 358 24.53 13.83 -1.79
CA GLN A 358 25.59 12.83 -1.68
C GLN A 358 26.70 13.10 -2.70
N PRO A 359 27.97 13.20 -2.26
CA PRO A 359 29.11 13.23 -3.16
C PRO A 359 29.18 11.93 -3.96
N SER A 360 29.41 12.05 -5.25
CA SER A 360 29.68 10.90 -6.10
C SER A 360 30.85 11.19 -7.04
N LEU A 361 31.61 10.13 -7.32
CA LEU A 361 32.73 10.12 -8.25
C LEU A 361 32.70 8.78 -8.97
N SER A 362 32.71 8.82 -10.29
CA SER A 362 32.87 7.65 -11.15
C SER A 362 33.93 7.95 -12.20
N VAL A 363 34.79 6.97 -12.42
CA VAL A 363 35.93 7.05 -13.32
C VAL A 363 35.76 5.94 -14.35
N THR A 364 35.85 6.28 -15.62
CA THR A 364 35.82 5.32 -16.73
C THR A 364 37.05 5.49 -17.58
N THR A 365 37.73 4.38 -17.86
CA THR A 365 38.95 4.31 -18.67
C THR A 365 38.78 3.22 -19.72
N GLU A 366 39.55 3.29 -20.81
CA GLU A 366 39.56 2.20 -21.79
C GLU A 366 40.28 0.99 -21.20
N ALA A 367 39.81 -0.22 -21.52
CA ALA A 367 40.36 -1.47 -21.01
C ALA A 367 41.79 -1.75 -21.49
N VAL A 368 42.14 -1.22 -22.67
CA VAL A 368 43.46 -1.37 -23.29
C VAL A 368 43.95 0.02 -23.69
N GLN A 369 45.22 0.29 -23.40
CA GLN A 369 45.86 1.58 -23.66
C GLN A 369 47.02 1.38 -24.63
N ILE A 370 47.14 2.29 -25.59
CA ILE A 370 48.23 2.23 -26.57
C ILE A 370 49.48 2.90 -25.95
N PRO A 371 50.65 2.24 -25.95
CA PRO A 371 51.89 2.85 -25.49
C PRO A 371 52.18 4.18 -26.17
N ALA A 372 52.72 5.13 -25.41
CA ALA A 372 53.08 6.48 -25.88
C ALA A 372 51.90 7.31 -26.46
N GLN A 373 50.65 6.93 -26.21
CA GLN A 373 49.47 7.73 -26.54
C GLN A 373 48.85 8.36 -25.28
N PRO A 374 48.11 9.47 -25.41
CA PRO A 374 47.39 10.07 -24.29
C PRO A 374 46.38 9.09 -23.65
N PHE A 375 46.54 8.86 -22.35
CA PHE A 375 45.61 8.06 -21.54
C PHE A 375 44.34 8.88 -21.23
N ARG A 376 43.20 8.46 -21.78
CA ARG A 376 41.93 9.18 -21.60
C ARG A 376 41.16 8.64 -20.41
N ILE A 377 40.68 9.57 -19.57
CA ILE A 377 39.84 9.28 -18.42
C ILE A 377 38.56 10.09 -18.55
N LEU A 378 37.41 9.42 -18.48
CA LEU A 378 36.12 10.07 -18.29
C LEU A 378 35.82 10.15 -16.80
N LEU A 379 35.68 11.38 -16.31
CA LEU A 379 35.32 11.67 -14.92
C LEU A 379 33.87 12.13 -14.84
N ASN A 380 33.06 11.41 -14.07
CA ASN A 380 31.71 11.82 -13.70
C ASN A 380 31.69 12.12 -12.21
N PHE A 381 31.22 13.30 -11.82
CA PHE A 381 31.20 13.69 -10.41
C PHE A 381 29.99 14.54 -10.07
N ARG A 382 29.58 14.50 -8.80
CA ARG A 382 28.54 15.34 -8.22
C ARG A 382 28.93 15.74 -6.80
N ASN A 383 28.66 16.98 -6.43
CA ASN A 383 28.94 17.54 -5.10
C ASN A 383 30.38 17.31 -4.61
N THR A 384 31.35 17.33 -5.53
CA THR A 384 32.78 17.16 -5.25
C THR A 384 33.52 18.33 -5.87
N GLN A 385 34.27 19.09 -5.06
CA GLN A 385 35.01 20.28 -5.50
C GLN A 385 36.43 19.96 -5.97
N THR A 386 37.04 18.91 -5.41
CA THR A 386 38.44 18.55 -5.66
C THR A 386 38.57 17.03 -5.80
N VAL A 387 39.33 16.59 -6.80
CA VAL A 387 39.67 15.18 -7.01
C VAL A 387 41.19 15.05 -6.92
N TYR A 388 41.64 14.20 -5.99
CA TYR A 388 43.06 13.86 -5.84
C TYR A 388 43.36 12.60 -6.65
N THR A 389 44.42 12.62 -7.44
CA THR A 389 44.84 11.50 -8.28
C THR A 389 46.28 11.11 -7.95
N ARG A 390 46.57 9.81 -8.06
CA ARG A 390 47.92 9.26 -7.92
C ARG A 390 48.17 8.25 -9.04
N ILE A 391 49.30 8.39 -9.70
CA ILE A 391 49.78 7.45 -10.71
C ILE A 391 50.81 6.54 -10.04
N ILE A 392 50.59 5.23 -10.11
CA ILE A 392 51.47 4.22 -9.50
C ILE A 392 52.10 3.41 -10.63
N ARG A 393 53.44 3.41 -10.69
CA ARG A 393 54.19 2.54 -11.60
C ARG A 393 54.19 1.12 -11.04
N LEU A 394 53.63 0.18 -11.80
CA LEU A 394 53.73 -1.26 -11.49
C LEU A 394 55.02 -1.83 -12.08
N THR A 395 55.72 -2.68 -11.34
CA THR A 395 56.83 -3.50 -11.86
C THR A 395 56.29 -4.74 -12.55
N ALA A 396 57.05 -5.33 -13.47
CA ALA A 396 56.62 -6.52 -14.23
C ALA A 396 56.23 -7.71 -13.33
N ASP A 397 56.93 -7.88 -12.21
CA ASP A 397 56.64 -8.92 -11.23
C ASP A 397 55.33 -8.64 -10.47
N SER A 398 55.09 -7.39 -10.08
CA SER A 398 53.85 -6.97 -9.39
C SER A 398 52.58 -7.04 -10.25
N TYR A 399 52.72 -7.00 -11.58
CA TYR A 399 51.58 -7.06 -12.51
C TYR A 399 50.94 -8.46 -12.57
N LYS A 400 51.75 -9.53 -12.44
CA LYS A 400 51.27 -10.92 -12.42
C LYS A 400 50.41 -11.23 -11.18
N ASP A 401 50.75 -10.64 -10.03
CA ASP A 401 50.00 -10.83 -8.79
C ASP A 401 48.69 -10.03 -8.75
N THR A 402 48.61 -8.88 -9.44
CA THR A 402 47.39 -8.04 -9.44
C THR A 402 46.21 -8.63 -10.22
N ILE A 403 46.42 -9.43 -11.26
CA ILE A 403 45.31 -10.04 -12.03
C ILE A 403 44.68 -11.21 -11.27
N SER A 404 45.48 -11.98 -10.53
CA SER A 404 45.01 -13.09 -9.70
C SER A 404 44.37 -12.62 -8.39
N GLU A 405 44.83 -11.52 -7.80
CA GLU A 405 44.27 -10.96 -6.55
C GLU A 405 43.06 -10.02 -6.72
N ASN A 406 42.78 -9.49 -7.92
CA ASN A 406 41.57 -8.69 -8.17
C ASN A 406 40.26 -9.47 -7.96
N PHE A 407 40.31 -10.81 -7.98
CA PHE A 407 39.19 -11.66 -7.56
C PHE A 407 39.04 -11.78 -6.02
N LYS A 408 39.99 -11.28 -5.21
CA LYS A 408 40.05 -11.58 -3.77
C LYS A 408 40.24 -10.41 -2.77
N LYS A 409 40.60 -9.16 -3.12
CA LYS A 409 40.76 -8.10 -2.07
C LYS A 409 40.26 -6.69 -2.41
N ARG A 410 39.53 -6.13 -1.44
CA ARG A 410 38.85 -4.81 -1.37
C ARG A 410 39.61 -3.77 -0.51
N ASN A 411 40.94 -3.86 -0.35
CA ASN A 411 41.66 -3.16 0.73
C ASN A 411 42.52 -1.94 0.35
N TRP A 412 42.35 -1.36 -0.84
CA TRP A 412 43.18 -0.19 -1.26
C TRP A 412 42.67 1.17 -0.74
N LEU A 413 41.65 1.21 0.12
CA LEU A 413 40.97 2.46 0.57
C LEU A 413 41.35 2.95 1.98
N HIS A 414 42.38 2.40 2.63
CA HIS A 414 42.87 2.90 3.92
C HIS A 414 44.35 3.28 3.83
N LEU A 415 44.62 4.48 3.32
CA LEU A 415 45.86 5.24 3.54
C LEU A 415 45.55 6.73 3.56
#